data_AF-A0A9D1HUI5-F1
#
_entry.id   AF-A0A9D1HUI5-F1
#
_cell.length_a   1.000
_cell.length_b   1.000
_cell.length_c   1.000
_cell.angle_alpha   90.00
_cell.angle_beta   90.00
_cell.angle_gamma   90.00
#
_symmetry.space_group_name_H-M   'P 1'
#
loop_
_entity.id
_entity.type
_entity.pdbx_description
1 polymer ?
#
loop_
_entity_poly.entity_id
_entity_poly.type
_entity_poly.pdbx_seq_one_letter_code
_entity_poly.pdbx_strand_id
1 'polypeptide(L)' 'MNRKIEYRNCTVVQNSNNHVIIFQNNEIVFHASLDKGLTDDELREQVDFYLDILLSNINESRG' A
#
# COMPACT_ATOMS: atom_id res chain seq x y z
N MET A 1 5.97 -2.89 16.71
CA MET A 1 7.06 -3.19 15.75
C MET A 1 6.75 -2.46 14.47
N ASN A 2 7.73 -1.77 13.88
CA ASN A 2 7.58 -1.23 12.53
C ASN A 2 7.99 -2.34 11.55
N ARG A 3 7.11 -2.68 10.61
CA ARG A 3 7.42 -3.64 9.53
C ARG A 3 7.61 -2.88 8.22
N LYS A 4 8.54 -3.35 7.41
CA LYS A 4 8.83 -2.80 6.09
C LYS A 4 9.06 -3.96 5.12
N ILE A 5 8.37 -3.95 3.98
CA ILE A 5 8.59 -4.87 2.87
C ILE A 5 8.73 -4.10 1.56
N GLU A 6 9.42 -4.71 0.59
CA GLU A 6 9.50 -4.23 -0.79
C GLU A 6 8.68 -5.18 -1.66
N TYR A 7 7.76 -4.65 -2.47
CA TYR A 7 6.91 -5.44 -3.35
C TYR A 7 6.43 -4.62 -4.55
N ARG A 8 6.53 -5.17 -5.77
CA ARG A 8 6.10 -4.51 -7.04
C ARG A 8 6.57 -3.05 -7.17
N ASN A 9 7.86 -2.81 -6.95
CA ASN A 9 8.47 -1.46 -6.97
C ASN A 9 7.85 -0.46 -5.98
N CYS A 10 7.19 -0.96 -4.95
CA CYS A 10 6.66 -0.19 -3.85
C CYS A 10 7.34 -0.61 -2.55
N THR A 11 7.58 0.36 -1.68
CA THR A 11 7.95 0.11 -0.29
C THR A 11 6.68 0.21 0.56
N VAL A 12 6.35 -0.83 1.31
CA VAL A 12 5.22 -0.82 2.25
C VAL A 12 5.75 -0.79 3.66
N VAL A 13 5.25 0.14 4.46
CA VAL A 13 5.57 0.26 5.87
C VAL A 13 4.30 0.14 6.68
N GLN A 14 4.31 -0.71 7.70
CA GLN A 14 3.32 -0.66 8.77
C GLN A 14 3.99 -0.18 10.06
N ASN A 15 3.47 0.90 10.63
CA ASN A 15 3.99 1.44 11.88
C ASN A 15 3.35 0.76 13.11
N SER A 16 3.85 1.09 14.30
CA SER A 16 3.34 0.57 15.58
C SER A 16 1.88 0.91 15.88
N ASN A 17 1.32 1.92 15.20
CA ASN A 17 -0.07 2.34 15.35
C ASN A 17 -0.94 1.72 14.24
N ASN A 18 -0.48 0.64 13.62
CA ASN A 18 -1.15 -0.12 12.56
C ASN A 18 -1.44 0.67 11.28
N HIS A 19 -0.89 1.87 11.10
CA HIS A 19 -1.00 2.57 9.82
C HIS A 19 -0.13 1.89 8.78
N VAL A 20 -0.71 1.62 7.62
CA VAL A 20 -0.02 1.15 6.42
C VAL A 20 0.22 2.34 5.50
N ILE A 21 1.46 2.51 5.08
CA ILE A 21 1.89 3.54 4.14
C ILE A 21 2.61 2.85 2.99
N ILE A 22 2.16 3.11 1.75
CA ILE A 22 2.81 2.62 0.54
C ILE A 22 3.55 3.78 -0.10
N PHE A 23 4.83 3.56 -0.39
CA PHE A 23 5.68 4.47 -1.11
C PHE A 23 5.98 3.92 -2.49
N GLN A 24 5.93 4.78 -3.51
CA GLN A 24 6.41 4.48 -4.86
C GLN A 24 7.28 5.66 -5.29
N ASN A 25 8.50 5.38 -5.79
CA ASN A 25 9.48 6.42 -6.14
C ASN A 25 9.76 7.43 -4.99
N ASN A 26 9.80 6.96 -3.74
CA ASN A 26 9.95 7.76 -2.52
C ASN A 26 8.79 8.73 -2.20
N GLU A 27 7.67 8.64 -2.92
CA GLU A 27 6.46 9.42 -2.65
C GLU A 27 5.41 8.54 -1.99
N ILE A 28 4.62 9.11 -1.06
CA ILE A 28 3.49 8.42 -0.45
C ILE A 28 2.35 8.37 -1.46
N VAL A 29 1.97 7.17 -1.86
CA VAL A 29 0.90 6.95 -2.83
C VAL A 29 -0.36 6.36 -2.21
N PHE A 30 -0.24 5.78 -1.02
CA PHE A 30 -1.38 5.25 -0.28
C PHE A 30 -1.11 5.31 1.23
N HIS A 31 -2.15 5.64 1.99
CA HIS A 31 -2.12 5.65 3.45
C HIS A 31 -3.46 5.17 4.00
N ALA A 32 -3.41 4.17 4.88
CA ALA A 32 -4.58 3.65 5.57
C ALA A 32 -4.28 3.45 7.06
N SER A 33 -5.29 3.66 7.90
CA SER A 33 -5.29 3.27 9.31
C SER A 33 -6.03 1.94 9.45
N LEU A 34 -5.45 0.99 10.19
CA LEU A 34 -6.04 -0.34 10.39
C LEU A 34 -6.17 -0.64 11.88
N ASP A 35 -7.07 -1.55 12.22
CA ASP A 35 -7.28 -1.99 13.61
C ASP A 35 -6.28 -3.06 14.06
N LYS A 36 -5.53 -3.66 13.12
CA LYS A 36 -4.58 -4.75 13.40
C LYS A 36 -3.26 -4.62 12.65
N GLY A 37 -2.23 -5.23 13.23
CA GLY A 37 -0.98 -5.52 12.53
C GLY A 37 -1.20 -6.57 11.44
N LEU A 38 -0.65 -6.36 10.26
CA LEU A 38 -0.74 -7.25 9.12
C LEU A 38 0.49 -8.16 9.03
N THR A 39 0.27 -9.36 8.49
CA THR A 39 1.32 -10.25 7.99
C THR A 39 1.93 -9.71 6.69
N ASP A 40 3.06 -10.27 6.27
CA ASP A 40 3.72 -9.85 5.04
C ASP A 40 2.87 -10.12 3.79
N ASP A 41 2.09 -11.22 3.79
CA ASP A 41 1.16 -11.53 2.70
C ASP A 41 0.00 -10.53 2.66
N GLU A 42 -0.61 -10.21 3.79
CA GLU A 42 -1.65 -9.18 3.87
C GLU A 42 -1.13 -7.79 3.47
N LEU A 43 0.14 -7.47 3.74
CA LEU A 43 0.76 -6.22 3.25
C LEU A 43 0.92 -6.22 1.72
N ARG A 44 1.21 -7.36 1.10
CA ARG A 44 1.24 -7.49 -0.37
C ARG A 44 -0.15 -7.28 -0.96
N GLU A 45 -1.19 -7.83 -0.32
CA GLU A 45 -2.59 -7.61 -0.74
C GLU A 45 -2.97 -6.13 -0.71
N GLN A 46 -2.47 -5.34 0.26
CA GLN A 46 -2.70 -3.88 0.27
C GLN A 46 -2.06 -3.18 -0.93
N VAL A 47 -0.89 -3.63 -1.39
CA VAL A 47 -0.25 -3.09 -2.61
C VAL A 47 -1.05 -3.45 -3.84
N ASP A 48 -1.46 -4.71 -3.97
CA ASP A 48 -2.26 -5.15 -5.11
C ASP A 48 -3.59 -4.38 -5.17
N PHE A 49 -4.25 -4.17 -4.04
CA PHE A 49 -5.45 -3.31 -3.96
C PHE A 49 -5.18 -1.87 -4.40
N TYR A 50 -4.11 -1.24 -3.93
CA TYR A 50 -3.71 0.11 -4.37
C TYR A 50 -3.48 0.17 -5.89
N LEU A 51 -2.76 -0.81 -6.45
CA LEU A 51 -2.49 -0.86 -7.89
C LEU A 51 -3.76 -1.06 -8.71
N ASP A 52 -4.69 -1.90 -8.24
CA ASP A 52 -5.97 -2.12 -8.91
C ASP A 52 -6.85 -0.86 -8.92
N ILE A 53 -6.87 -0.09 -7.82
CA ILE A 53 -7.53 1.22 -7.77
C ILE A 53 -6.90 2.18 -8.78
N LEU A 54 -5.57 2.26 -8.82
CA LEU A 54 -4.86 3.14 -9.74
C LEU A 54 -5.23 2.82 -11.19
N LEU A 55 -5.21 1.54 -11.56
CA LEU A 55 -5.57 1.07 -12.91
C LEU A 55 -7.04 1.35 -13.24
N SER A 56 -7.94 1.19 -12.28
CA SER A 56 -9.37 1.46 -12.47
C SER A 56 -9.61 2.96 -12.74
N ASN A 57 -8.97 3.85 -11.97
CA ASN A 57 -9.10 5.31 -12.13
C ASN A 57 -8.52 5.82 -13.46
N ILE A 58 -7.46 5.18 -13.98
CA ILE A 58 -6.89 5.54 -15.28
C ILE A 58 -7.87 5.24 -16.42
N ASN A 59 -8.68 4.19 -16.31
CA ASN A 59 -9.63 3.81 -17.35
C ASN A 59 -10.86 4.72 -17.40
N GLU A 60 -11.29 5.27 -16.26
CA GLU A 60 -12.40 6.25 -16.22
C GLU A 60 -11.99 7.62 -16.78
N SER A 61 -10.71 7.99 -16.68
CA SER A 61 -10.20 9.29 -17.15
C SER A 61 -10.01 9.39 -18.67
N ARG A 62 -10.25 8.30 -19.42
CA ARG A 62 -10.06 8.21 -20.88
C ARG A 62 -11.38 7.96 -21.63
N GLY A 63 -12.52 7.97 -20.94
CA GLY A 63 -13.87 7.80 -21.47
C GLY A 63 -14.59 9.11 -21.77
#